data_AF-A0A3M1R9V4-F1
#
_entry.id   AF-A0A3M1R9V4-F1
#
_cell.length_a   1.000
_cell.length_b   1.000
_cell.length_c   1.000
_cell.angle_alpha   90.00
_cell.angle_beta   90.00
_cell.angle_gamma   90.00
#
_symmetry.space_group_name_H-M   'P 1'
#
loop_
_entity.id
_entity.type
_entity.pdbx_description
1 polymer ?
#
loop_
_entity_poly.entity_id
_entity_poly.type
_entity_poly.pdbx_seq_one_letter_code
_entity_poly.pdbx_strand_id
1 'polypeptide(L)'
;MALLRFELLRLARRWPLWAVWAAVAAMAVLEIVNLPDRLPAAVRLWPLPVAYLAAWGLAADLGRGGLDLLVSRGVHPVRLLVARVVLVYAAGMIPLAPLLAVPLAADPSQGPLALDLAVVTLYWAALGAALGWFASAGAVAALAAAAALVEAWWVTLGSAWLLGAPAAQGLAAPVTVALHLVSPLPAREVAFASAVFPWESLRLPVAVLALLAVARVLHRRSLVVSEG
;
A
#
# COMPACT_ATOMS: atom_id res chain seq x y z
N MET A 1 -20.49 16.68 -5.04
CA MET A 1 -20.61 16.31 -3.61
C MET A 1 -21.26 14.95 -3.38
N ALA A 2 -22.38 14.60 -4.05
CA ALA A 2 -23.08 13.31 -3.82
C ALA A 2 -22.19 12.06 -4.01
N LEU A 3 -21.37 12.03 -5.08
CA LEU A 3 -20.45 10.92 -5.36
C LEU A 3 -19.40 10.70 -4.26
N LEU A 4 -18.75 11.78 -3.81
CA LEU A 4 -17.75 11.70 -2.72
C LEU A 4 -18.36 11.20 -1.43
N ARG A 5 -19.57 11.68 -1.08
CA ARG A 5 -20.30 11.23 0.11
C ARG A 5 -20.66 9.75 0.03
N PHE A 6 -21.09 9.28 -1.14
CA PHE A 6 -21.39 7.87 -1.38
C PHE A 6 -20.15 6.99 -1.18
N GLU A 7 -19.03 7.32 -1.84
CA GLU A 7 -17.78 6.57 -1.73
C GLU A 7 -17.23 6.58 -0.30
N LEU A 8 -17.33 7.71 0.41
CA LEU A 8 -16.93 7.82 1.81
C LEU A 8 -17.75 6.92 2.74
N LEU A 9 -19.08 6.91 2.60
CA LEU A 9 -19.95 6.02 3.39
C LEU A 9 -19.66 4.54 3.09
N ARG A 10 -19.33 4.23 1.84
CA ARG A 10 -19.00 2.88 1.40
C ARG A 10 -17.66 2.40 1.98
N LEU A 11 -16.65 3.27 2.01
CA LEU A 11 -15.36 3.03 2.66
C LEU A 11 -15.53 2.84 4.17
N ALA A 12 -16.29 3.73 4.83
CA ALA A 12 -16.51 3.70 6.28
C ALA A 12 -17.09 2.37 6.79
N ARG A 13 -17.98 1.72 6.01
CA ARG A 13 -18.65 0.47 6.40
C ARG A 13 -17.75 -0.78 6.38
N ARG A 14 -16.47 -0.67 6.02
CA ARG A 14 -15.56 -1.81 5.90
C ARG A 14 -14.63 -1.94 7.11
N TRP A 15 -15.20 -2.34 8.25
CA TRP A 15 -14.46 -2.62 9.50
C TRP A 15 -13.20 -3.48 9.37
N PRO A 16 -13.12 -4.53 8.51
CA PRO A 16 -11.93 -5.38 8.46
C PRO A 16 -10.71 -4.68 7.85
N LEU A 17 -10.96 -3.69 7.01
CA LEU A 17 -9.94 -2.84 6.41
C LEU A 17 -9.34 -1.89 7.45
N TRP A 18 -10.21 -1.32 8.29
CA TRP A 18 -9.79 -0.51 9.43
C TRP A 18 -8.99 -1.33 10.45
N ALA A 19 -9.29 -2.63 10.60
CA ALA A 19 -8.51 -3.52 11.46
C ALA A 19 -7.07 -3.75 10.95
N VAL A 20 -6.87 -3.88 9.64
CA VAL A 20 -5.54 -3.99 9.04
C VAL A 20 -4.73 -2.71 9.28
N TRP A 21 -5.33 -1.54 9.05
CA TRP A 21 -4.68 -0.26 9.37
C TRP A 21 -4.38 -0.10 10.84
N ALA A 22 -5.31 -0.48 11.71
CA ALA A 22 -5.10 -0.44 13.15
C ALA A 22 -3.94 -1.35 13.55
N ALA A 23 -3.77 -2.52 12.92
CA ALA A 23 -2.64 -3.41 13.18
C ALA A 23 -1.31 -2.79 12.74
N VAL A 24 -1.23 -2.21 11.55
CA VAL A 24 -0.01 -1.51 11.07
C VAL A 24 0.30 -0.31 11.95
N ALA A 25 -0.72 0.49 12.31
CA ALA A 25 -0.58 1.62 13.21
C ALA A 25 -0.13 1.19 14.61
N ALA A 26 -0.68 0.10 15.16
CA ALA A 26 -0.28 -0.41 16.46
C ALA A 26 1.19 -0.88 16.47
N MET A 27 1.64 -1.57 15.42
CA MET A 27 3.06 -1.92 15.26
C MET A 27 3.93 -0.67 15.16
N ALA A 28 3.49 0.34 14.40
CA ALA A 28 4.22 1.60 14.29
C ALA A 28 4.32 2.32 15.64
N VAL A 29 3.23 2.41 16.41
CA VAL A 29 3.22 3.01 17.75
C VAL A 29 4.17 2.26 18.68
N LEU A 30 4.18 0.93 18.66
CA LEU A 30 5.14 0.14 19.45
C LEU A 30 6.59 0.45 19.06
N GLU A 31 6.88 0.61 17.77
CA GLU A 31 8.22 0.97 17.30
C GLU A 31 8.60 2.40 17.72
N ILE A 32 7.70 3.38 17.61
CA ILE A 32 7.93 4.77 18.07
C ILE A 32 8.24 4.81 19.56
N VAL A 33 7.51 4.04 20.38
CA VAL A 33 7.71 4.02 21.83
C VAL A 33 9.10 3.47 22.20
N ASN A 34 9.61 2.49 21.45
CA ASN A 34 10.92 1.89 21.71
C ASN A 34 12.08 2.64 21.04
N LEU A 35 11.83 3.29 19.91
CA LEU A 35 12.82 3.94 19.05
C LEU A 35 12.23 5.26 18.48
N PRO A 36 12.06 6.30 19.31
CA PRO A 36 11.36 7.53 18.92
C PRO A 36 12.08 8.33 17.84
N ASP A 37 13.40 8.19 17.76
CA ASP A 37 14.26 8.93 16.82
C ASP A 37 14.34 8.26 15.44
N ARG A 38 13.50 7.24 15.15
CA ARG A 38 13.51 6.53 13.87
C ARG A 38 12.10 6.36 13.32
N LEU A 39 11.98 6.49 12.00
CA LEU A 39 10.77 6.13 11.29
C LEU A 39 10.43 4.64 11.50
N PRO A 40 9.19 4.31 11.91
CA PRO A 40 8.79 2.93 12.11
C PRO A 40 8.88 2.12 10.83
N ALA A 41 9.50 0.94 10.90
CA ALA A 41 9.54 0.01 9.78
C ALA A 41 8.12 -0.42 9.37
N ALA A 42 7.19 -0.54 10.33
CA ALA A 42 5.78 -0.85 10.05
C ALA A 42 5.12 0.17 9.11
N VAL A 43 5.54 1.43 9.15
CA VAL A 43 5.00 2.50 8.30
C VAL A 43 5.41 2.34 6.82
N ARG A 44 6.45 1.55 6.52
CA ARG A 44 6.81 1.20 5.13
C ARG A 44 5.76 0.34 4.44
N LEU A 45 4.95 -0.39 5.20
CA LEU A 45 3.87 -1.22 4.68
C LEU A 45 2.61 -0.42 4.34
N TRP A 46 2.57 0.88 4.66
CA TRP A 46 1.39 1.73 4.50
C TRP A 46 0.80 1.80 3.08
N PRO A 47 1.61 1.78 2.00
CA PRO A 47 1.07 1.81 0.65
C PRO A 47 0.30 0.53 0.26
N LEU A 48 0.54 -0.61 0.92
CA LEU A 48 -0.16 -1.87 0.64
C LEU A 48 -1.68 -1.81 0.91
N PRO A 49 -2.14 -1.45 2.13
CA PRO A 49 -3.57 -1.35 2.39
C PRO A 49 -4.19 -0.17 1.64
N VAL A 50 -3.42 0.86 1.27
CA VAL A 50 -3.87 1.95 0.38
C VAL A 50 -4.13 1.43 -1.03
N ALA A 51 -3.22 0.66 -1.62
CA ALA A 51 -3.40 0.02 -2.92
C ALA A 51 -4.64 -0.89 -2.95
N TYR A 52 -4.81 -1.71 -1.90
CA TYR A 52 -5.97 -2.55 -1.74
C TYR A 52 -7.27 -1.72 -1.65
N LEU A 53 -7.30 -0.68 -0.82
CA LEU A 53 -8.46 0.21 -0.67
C LEU A 53 -8.80 0.94 -1.96
N ALA A 54 -7.80 1.32 -2.75
CA ALA A 54 -8.00 1.99 -4.03
C ALA A 54 -8.63 1.05 -5.07
N ALA A 55 -8.17 -0.19 -5.14
CA ALA A 55 -8.74 -1.22 -6.00
C ALA A 55 -10.12 -1.72 -5.53
N TRP A 56 -10.43 -1.53 -4.25
CA TRP A 56 -11.59 -2.15 -3.61
C TRP A 56 -12.92 -1.60 -4.12
N GLY A 57 -13.84 -2.51 -4.45
CA GLY A 57 -15.18 -2.19 -4.91
C GLY A 57 -15.28 -2.00 -6.42
N LEU A 58 -14.22 -1.53 -7.09
CA LEU A 58 -14.24 -1.28 -8.54
C LEU A 58 -14.48 -2.57 -9.35
N ALA A 59 -13.69 -3.62 -9.08
CA ALA A 59 -13.89 -4.91 -9.75
C ALA A 59 -15.26 -5.55 -9.44
N ALA A 60 -15.78 -5.35 -8.23
CA ALA A 60 -17.09 -5.86 -7.85
C ALA A 60 -18.23 -5.05 -8.52
N ASP A 61 -18.04 -3.75 -8.73
CA ASP A 61 -19.00 -2.89 -9.43
C ASP A 61 -19.00 -3.15 -10.92
N LEU A 62 -17.83 -3.46 -11.51
CA LEU A 62 -17.75 -3.94 -12.90
C LEU A 62 -18.49 -5.28 -13.04
N GLY A 63 -18.17 -6.25 -12.18
CA GLY A 63 -18.80 -7.57 -12.24
C GLY A 63 -20.32 -7.59 -11.97
N ARG A 64 -20.85 -6.55 -11.31
CA ARG A 64 -22.29 -6.41 -11.01
C ARG A 64 -23.01 -5.36 -11.86
N GLY A 65 -22.34 -4.76 -12.86
CA GLY A 65 -22.90 -3.70 -13.70
C GLY A 65 -23.17 -2.38 -12.96
N GLY A 66 -22.70 -2.22 -11.72
CA GLY A 66 -22.86 -1.00 -10.93
C GLY A 66 -22.13 0.19 -11.54
N LEU A 67 -21.01 -0.07 -12.22
CA LEU A 67 -20.27 0.96 -12.97
C LEU A 67 -21.04 1.43 -14.20
N ASP A 68 -21.73 0.53 -14.91
CA ASP A 68 -22.58 0.90 -16.06
C ASP A 68 -23.75 1.79 -15.63
N LEU A 69 -24.31 1.55 -14.44
CA LEU A 69 -25.34 2.40 -13.84
C LEU A 69 -24.83 3.80 -13.48
N LEU A 70 -23.57 3.92 -13.04
CA LEU A 70 -22.96 5.22 -12.74
C LEU A 70 -22.65 5.98 -14.04
N VAL A 71 -22.10 5.30 -15.04
CA VAL A 71 -21.77 5.90 -16.34
C VAL A 71 -23.02 6.31 -17.11
N SER A 72 -24.07 5.48 -17.15
CA SER A 72 -25.36 5.81 -17.78
C SER A 72 -26.07 7.00 -17.13
N ARG A 73 -25.81 7.27 -15.84
CA ARG A 73 -26.27 8.48 -15.13
C ARG A 73 -25.35 9.70 -15.31
N GLY A 74 -24.40 9.62 -16.24
CA GLY A 74 -23.52 10.73 -16.62
C GLY A 74 -22.25 10.88 -15.77
N VAL A 75 -21.91 9.90 -14.92
CA VAL A 75 -20.64 9.94 -14.17
C VAL A 75 -19.50 9.49 -15.07
N HIS A 76 -18.61 10.44 -15.39
CA HIS A 76 -17.44 10.13 -16.20
C HIS A 76 -16.45 9.20 -15.44
N PRO A 77 -15.94 8.11 -16.04
CA PRO A 77 -15.01 7.17 -15.41
C PRO A 77 -13.80 7.83 -14.74
N VAL A 78 -13.21 8.83 -15.41
CA VAL A 78 -12.07 9.60 -14.88
C VAL A 78 -12.43 10.33 -13.59
N ARG A 79 -13.65 10.89 -13.47
CA ARG A 79 -14.07 11.58 -12.24
C ARG A 79 -14.22 10.61 -11.09
N LEU A 80 -14.71 9.40 -11.36
CA LEU A 80 -14.79 8.34 -10.35
C LEU A 80 -13.38 7.92 -9.90
N LEU A 81 -12.47 7.70 -10.84
CA LEU A 81 -11.07 7.36 -10.55
C LEU A 81 -10.41 8.43 -9.66
N VAL A 82 -10.49 9.71 -10.06
CA VAL A 82 -9.91 10.82 -9.30
C VAL A 82 -10.53 10.93 -7.90
N ALA A 83 -11.86 10.85 -7.80
CA ALA A 83 -12.55 10.87 -6.51
C ALA A 83 -12.06 9.72 -5.61
N ARG A 84 -11.85 8.54 -6.18
CA ARG A 84 -11.34 7.37 -5.46
C ARG A 84 -9.93 7.59 -4.95
N VAL A 85 -9.03 8.04 -5.80
CA VAL A 85 -7.63 8.32 -5.45
C VAL A 85 -7.57 9.35 -4.33
N VAL A 86 -8.30 10.46 -4.46
CA VAL A 86 -8.33 11.52 -3.44
C VAL A 86 -8.86 10.99 -2.10
N LEU A 87 -9.99 10.27 -2.10
CA LEU A 87 -10.57 9.74 -0.86
C LEU A 87 -9.68 8.71 -0.18
N VAL A 88 -9.09 7.80 -0.95
CA VAL A 88 -8.24 6.74 -0.39
C VAL A 88 -6.90 7.30 0.07
N TYR A 89 -6.32 8.24 -0.68
CA TYR A 89 -5.11 8.95 -0.25
C TYR A 89 -5.36 9.77 1.02
N ALA A 90 -6.44 10.55 1.08
CA ALA A 90 -6.80 11.31 2.28
C ALA A 90 -7.06 10.39 3.47
N ALA A 91 -7.81 9.30 3.26
CA ALA A 91 -7.99 8.29 4.29
C ALA A 91 -6.62 7.77 4.75
N GLY A 92 -5.70 7.46 3.84
CA GLY A 92 -4.37 6.92 4.13
C GLY A 92 -3.49 7.87 4.92
N MET A 93 -3.52 9.15 4.56
CA MET A 93 -2.68 10.17 5.17
C MET A 93 -3.16 10.59 6.57
N ILE A 94 -4.47 10.55 6.85
CA ILE A 94 -5.01 10.96 8.17
C ILE A 94 -4.37 10.18 9.34
N PRO A 95 -4.33 8.83 9.33
CA PRO A 95 -3.66 8.06 10.37
C PRO A 95 -2.14 7.98 10.20
N LEU A 96 -1.60 8.19 8.99
CA LEU A 96 -0.16 8.19 8.77
C LEU A 96 0.53 9.44 9.33
N ALA A 97 -0.07 10.62 9.11
CA ALA A 97 0.47 11.90 9.55
C ALA A 97 0.89 11.94 11.03
N PRO A 98 0.06 11.49 12.01
CA PRO A 98 0.49 11.46 13.40
C PRO A 98 1.62 10.46 13.67
N LEU A 99 1.68 9.34 12.93
CA LEU A 99 2.77 8.36 13.05
C LEU A 99 4.10 8.90 12.52
N LEU A 100 4.05 9.79 11.53
CA LEU A 100 5.24 10.49 11.01
C LEU A 100 5.64 11.70 11.86
N ALA A 101 4.67 12.37 12.50
CA ALA A 101 4.93 13.61 13.22
C ALA A 101 5.92 13.44 14.38
N VAL A 102 5.82 12.34 15.13
CA VAL A 102 6.71 12.06 16.28
C VAL A 102 8.18 11.89 15.85
N PRO A 103 8.53 10.97 14.93
CA PRO A 103 9.92 10.81 14.50
C PRO A 103 10.45 12.04 13.75
N LEU A 104 9.61 12.77 13.01
CA LEU A 104 10.01 14.01 12.34
C LEU A 104 10.31 15.16 13.33
N ALA A 105 9.61 15.20 14.47
CA ALA A 105 9.90 16.17 15.52
C ALA A 105 11.19 15.84 16.26
N ALA A 106 11.51 14.55 16.42
CA ALA A 106 12.76 14.09 17.01
C ALA A 106 13.97 14.30 16.06
N ASP A 107 13.79 14.01 14.77
CA ASP A 107 14.83 14.13 13.75
C ASP A 107 14.26 14.65 12.41
N PRO A 108 14.39 15.97 12.15
CA PRO A 108 13.93 16.57 10.89
C PRO A 108 14.63 16.05 9.64
N SER A 109 15.79 15.40 9.76
CA SER A 109 16.52 14.84 8.61
C SER A 109 15.75 13.69 7.93
N GLN A 110 14.74 13.14 8.60
CA GLN A 110 13.84 12.11 8.09
C GLN A 110 12.73 12.67 7.17
N GLY A 111 12.62 13.99 7.05
CA GLY A 111 11.65 14.68 6.19
C GLY A 111 11.58 14.16 4.75
N PRO A 112 12.70 13.92 4.05
CA PRO A 112 12.69 13.36 2.71
C PRO A 112 12.13 11.94 2.63
N LEU A 113 12.37 11.08 3.63
CA LEU A 113 11.83 9.72 3.66
C LEU A 113 10.31 9.73 3.92
N ALA A 114 9.85 10.63 4.79
CA ALA A 114 8.42 10.85 5.02
C ALA A 114 7.70 11.37 3.76
N LEU A 115 8.36 12.28 3.01
CA LEU A 115 7.84 12.77 1.73
C LEU A 115 7.78 11.65 0.68
N ASP A 116 8.85 10.84 0.55
CA ASP A 116 8.88 9.70 -0.37
C ASP A 116 7.75 8.73 -0.06
N LEU A 117 7.47 8.44 1.21
CA LEU A 117 6.37 7.58 1.60
C LEU A 117 5.00 8.17 1.21
N ALA A 118 4.79 9.47 1.38
CA ALA A 118 3.56 10.13 0.94
C ALA A 118 3.38 10.04 -0.59
N VAL A 119 4.46 10.23 -1.35
CA VAL A 119 4.47 10.10 -2.81
C VAL A 119 4.17 8.66 -3.25
N VAL A 120 4.83 7.67 -2.66
CA VAL A 120 4.59 6.25 -2.95
C VAL A 120 3.17 5.85 -2.58
N THR A 121 2.63 6.37 -1.48
CA THR A 121 1.24 6.16 -1.08
C THR A 121 0.26 6.73 -2.10
N LEU A 122 0.51 7.95 -2.62
CA LEU A 122 -0.29 8.55 -3.69
C LEU A 122 -0.20 7.73 -5.00
N TYR A 123 1.01 7.32 -5.38
CA TYR A 123 1.25 6.49 -6.56
C TYR A 123 0.46 5.18 -6.47
N TRP A 124 0.52 4.48 -5.34
CA TRP A 124 -0.20 3.22 -5.15
C TRP A 124 -1.71 3.39 -4.95
N ALA A 125 -2.18 4.55 -4.47
CA ALA A 125 -3.59 4.89 -4.53
C ALA A 125 -4.06 5.03 -5.99
N ALA A 126 -3.28 5.70 -6.85
CA ALA A 126 -3.59 5.83 -8.27
C ALA A 126 -3.51 4.50 -9.02
N LEU A 127 -2.41 3.77 -8.86
CA LEU A 127 -2.19 2.48 -9.49
C LEU A 127 -3.21 1.44 -9.01
N GLY A 128 -3.47 1.37 -7.71
CA GLY A 128 -4.48 0.47 -7.16
C GLY A 128 -5.88 0.77 -7.71
N ALA A 129 -6.26 2.04 -7.81
CA ALA A 129 -7.54 2.42 -8.41
C ALA A 129 -7.60 2.02 -9.89
N ALA A 130 -6.54 2.24 -10.67
CA ALA A 130 -6.46 1.85 -12.08
C ALA A 130 -6.53 0.33 -12.26
N LEU A 131 -5.73 -0.43 -11.50
CA LEU A 131 -5.73 -1.89 -11.54
C LEU A 131 -7.06 -2.48 -11.05
N GLY A 132 -7.77 -1.79 -10.16
CA GLY A 132 -9.10 -2.17 -9.70
C GLY A 132 -10.17 -2.24 -10.82
N TRP A 133 -9.90 -1.65 -11.99
CA TRP A 133 -10.74 -1.81 -13.19
C TRP A 133 -10.54 -3.14 -13.89
N PHE A 134 -9.43 -3.83 -13.66
CA PHE A 134 -9.07 -5.05 -14.39
C PHE A 134 -8.86 -6.25 -13.49
N ALA A 135 -8.63 -6.01 -12.19
CA ALA A 135 -8.27 -7.02 -11.22
C ALA A 135 -9.02 -6.82 -9.91
N SER A 136 -9.26 -7.94 -9.21
CA SER A 136 -9.81 -7.88 -7.86
C SER A 136 -8.85 -7.17 -6.90
N ALA A 137 -9.37 -6.51 -5.87
CA ALA A 137 -8.54 -5.87 -4.85
C ALA A 137 -7.55 -6.85 -4.17
N GLY A 138 -7.95 -8.11 -4.00
CA GLY A 138 -7.06 -9.16 -3.49
C GLY A 138 -5.89 -9.44 -4.44
N ALA A 139 -6.12 -9.46 -5.75
CA ALA A 139 -5.06 -9.61 -6.74
C ALA A 139 -4.12 -8.39 -6.76
N VAL A 140 -4.65 -7.18 -6.65
CA VAL A 140 -3.83 -5.96 -6.55
C VAL A 140 -2.97 -5.96 -5.29
N ALA A 141 -3.53 -6.35 -4.14
CA ALA A 141 -2.75 -6.50 -2.91
C ALA A 141 -1.69 -7.59 -3.03
N ALA A 142 -2.01 -8.73 -3.66
CA ALA A 142 -1.05 -9.80 -3.91
C ALA A 142 0.10 -9.33 -4.79
N LEU A 143 -0.20 -8.56 -5.84
CA LEU A 143 0.80 -8.00 -6.74
C LEU A 143 1.71 -7.01 -6.02
N ALA A 144 1.14 -6.03 -5.31
CA ALA A 144 1.89 -5.03 -4.57
C ALA A 144 2.80 -5.69 -3.53
N ALA A 145 2.28 -6.70 -2.85
CA ALA A 145 3.02 -7.50 -1.90
C ALA A 145 4.15 -8.32 -2.52
N ALA A 146 3.89 -9.00 -3.63
CA ALA A 146 4.90 -9.77 -4.36
C ALA A 146 6.01 -8.85 -4.88
N ALA A 147 5.65 -7.66 -5.39
CA ALA A 147 6.62 -6.67 -5.83
C ALA A 147 7.51 -6.18 -4.68
N ALA A 148 6.92 -5.89 -3.51
CA ALA A 148 7.67 -5.52 -2.31
C ALA A 148 8.64 -6.64 -1.88
N LEU A 149 8.23 -7.91 -1.97
CA LEU A 149 9.09 -9.05 -1.65
C LEU A 149 10.25 -9.20 -2.62
N VAL A 150 9.97 -9.05 -3.92
CA VAL A 150 11.00 -9.17 -4.96
C VAL A 150 12.01 -8.02 -4.83
N GLU A 151 11.56 -6.79 -4.60
CA GLU A 151 12.46 -5.65 -4.37
C GLU A 151 13.30 -5.87 -3.10
N ALA A 152 12.67 -6.23 -1.97
CA ALA A 152 13.38 -6.49 -0.72
C ALA A 152 14.43 -7.60 -0.89
N TRP A 153 14.08 -8.69 -1.57
CA TRP A 153 15.03 -9.78 -1.88
C TRP A 153 16.17 -9.30 -2.78
N TRP A 154 15.87 -8.54 -3.84
CA TRP A 154 16.87 -8.01 -4.77
C TRP A 154 17.89 -7.11 -4.08
N VAL A 155 17.40 -6.20 -3.24
CA VAL A 155 18.21 -5.22 -2.51
C VAL A 155 19.08 -5.90 -1.45
N THR A 156 18.56 -6.91 -0.76
CA THR A 156 19.26 -7.57 0.36
C THR A 156 20.22 -8.68 -0.08
N LEU A 157 19.86 -9.45 -1.11
CA LEU A 157 20.59 -10.66 -1.49
C LEU A 157 20.76 -10.83 -3.00
N GLY A 158 19.70 -10.58 -3.77
CA GLY A 158 19.62 -10.94 -5.18
C GLY A 158 20.68 -10.26 -6.06
N SER A 159 20.91 -8.96 -5.85
CA SER A 159 21.92 -8.18 -6.60
C SER A 159 23.34 -8.71 -6.39
N ALA A 160 23.75 -8.92 -5.14
CA ALA A 160 25.06 -9.45 -4.81
C ALA A 160 25.24 -10.90 -5.29
N TRP A 161 24.21 -11.73 -5.17
CA TRP A 161 24.27 -13.14 -5.59
C TRP A 161 24.34 -13.30 -7.12
N LEU A 162 23.55 -12.53 -7.87
CA LEU A 162 23.47 -12.67 -9.34
C LEU A 162 24.53 -11.86 -10.08
N LEU A 163 24.88 -10.68 -9.58
CA LEU A 163 25.72 -9.71 -10.30
C LEU A 163 27.05 -9.45 -9.61
N GLY A 164 27.30 -10.03 -8.43
CA GLY A 164 28.53 -9.82 -7.66
C GLY A 164 28.71 -8.36 -7.19
N ALA A 165 27.65 -7.56 -7.23
CA ALA A 165 27.68 -6.13 -6.96
C ALA A 165 26.47 -5.71 -6.12
N PRO A 166 26.60 -4.67 -5.26
CA PRO A 166 25.47 -4.14 -4.51
C PRO A 166 24.43 -3.52 -5.44
N ALA A 167 23.16 -3.51 -5.00
CA ALA A 167 22.00 -3.05 -5.78
C ALA A 167 22.13 -1.62 -6.36
N ALA A 168 22.97 -0.77 -5.77
CA ALA A 168 23.19 0.60 -6.19
C ALA A 168 24.28 0.79 -7.26
N GLN A 169 24.94 -0.28 -7.74
CA GLN A 169 26.14 -0.17 -8.58
C GLN A 169 26.05 -0.97 -9.88
N GLY A 170 26.80 -0.51 -10.88
CA GLY A 170 27.00 -1.21 -12.15
C GLY A 170 25.68 -1.59 -12.83
N LEU A 171 25.59 -2.85 -13.27
CA LEU A 171 24.41 -3.40 -13.94
C LEU A 171 23.23 -3.65 -13.00
N ALA A 172 23.42 -3.61 -11.67
CA ALA A 172 22.35 -3.79 -10.70
C ALA A 172 21.47 -2.54 -10.55
N ALA A 173 22.05 -1.35 -10.72
CA ALA A 173 21.35 -0.08 -10.58
C ALA A 173 20.08 0.07 -11.46
N PRO A 174 20.10 -0.22 -12.79
CA PRO A 174 18.89 -0.11 -13.61
C PRO A 174 17.80 -1.11 -13.20
N VAL A 175 18.17 -2.31 -12.75
CA VAL A 175 17.20 -3.32 -12.25
C VAL A 175 16.55 -2.85 -10.96
N THR A 176 17.34 -2.27 -10.05
CA THR A 176 16.84 -1.65 -8.82
C THR A 176 15.84 -0.54 -9.12
N VAL A 177 16.15 0.35 -10.07
CA VAL A 177 15.22 1.41 -10.49
C VAL A 177 13.92 0.82 -11.05
N ALA A 178 14.00 -0.24 -11.86
CA ALA A 178 12.81 -0.90 -12.39
C ALA A 178 11.95 -1.53 -11.29
N LEU A 179 12.58 -2.15 -10.29
CA LEU A 179 11.88 -2.76 -9.15
C LEU A 179 11.20 -1.70 -8.27
N HIS A 180 11.84 -0.55 -8.06
CA HIS A 180 11.26 0.59 -7.34
C HIS A 180 9.99 1.13 -7.99
N LEU A 181 9.93 1.14 -9.33
CA LEU A 181 8.75 1.61 -10.05
C LEU A 181 7.55 0.69 -9.87
N VAL A 182 7.77 -0.60 -9.61
CA VAL A 182 6.69 -1.60 -9.51
C VAL A 182 6.36 -2.00 -8.08
N SER A 183 7.04 -1.43 -7.09
CA SER A 183 6.95 -1.82 -5.68
C SER A 183 6.44 -0.70 -4.78
N PRO A 184 5.76 -1.04 -3.66
CA PRO A 184 5.28 -0.07 -2.67
C PRO A 184 6.32 0.38 -1.65
N LEU A 185 7.60 0.07 -1.82
CA LEU A 185 8.65 0.52 -0.91
C LEU A 185 9.23 1.89 -1.30
N PRO A 186 9.64 2.74 -0.33
CA PRO A 186 10.23 4.03 -0.60
C PRO A 186 11.66 3.92 -1.17
N ALA A 187 11.94 4.73 -2.21
CA ALA A 187 13.14 4.59 -3.03
C ALA A 187 14.48 4.80 -2.29
N ARG A 188 14.51 5.68 -1.28
CA ARG A 188 15.73 6.09 -0.56
C ARG A 188 16.30 5.04 0.40
N GLU A 189 15.61 3.93 0.66
CA GLU A 189 16.08 2.91 1.60
C GLU A 189 17.15 1.96 1.03
N VAL A 190 17.37 1.96 -0.29
CA VAL A 190 18.48 1.20 -0.90
C VAL A 190 19.85 1.75 -0.52
N ALA A 191 19.93 3.02 -0.09
CA ALA A 191 21.16 3.59 0.47
C ALA A 191 21.48 3.08 1.90
N PHE A 192 20.52 2.43 2.57
CA PHE A 192 20.64 1.97 3.97
C PHE A 192 20.74 0.44 4.12
N ALA A 193 20.92 -0.30 3.02
CA ALA A 193 21.08 -1.76 3.04
C ALA A 193 22.37 -2.26 3.76
N SER A 194 23.11 -1.39 4.45
CA SER A 194 24.21 -1.79 5.34
C SER A 194 23.77 -2.14 6.76
N ALA A 195 22.48 -2.02 7.15
CA ALA A 195 22.07 -2.21 8.55
C ALA A 195 20.70 -2.88 8.81
N VAL A 196 20.07 -3.53 7.83
CA VAL A 196 18.76 -4.18 8.04
C VAL A 196 18.92 -5.69 8.17
N PHE A 197 18.59 -6.20 9.36
CA PHE A 197 18.69 -7.60 9.76
C PHE A 197 17.87 -8.56 8.87
N PRO A 198 18.30 -9.84 8.74
CA PRO A 198 17.60 -10.88 7.97
C PRO A 198 16.18 -11.24 8.43
N TRP A 199 15.71 -10.73 9.58
CA TRP A 199 14.36 -10.99 10.08
C TRP A 199 13.28 -10.08 9.45
N GLU A 200 13.64 -8.90 8.92
CA GLU A 200 12.70 -8.05 8.16
C GLU A 200 12.27 -8.70 6.84
N SER A 201 13.16 -9.51 6.25
CA SER A 201 12.91 -10.36 5.08
C SER A 201 11.87 -11.46 5.32
N LEU A 202 11.66 -11.86 6.58
CA LEU A 202 10.63 -12.83 6.99
C LEU A 202 9.32 -12.15 7.39
N ARG A 203 9.39 -10.93 7.93
CA ARG A 203 8.23 -10.15 8.39
C ARG A 203 7.33 -9.69 7.23
N LEU A 204 7.94 -9.20 6.15
CA LEU A 204 7.23 -8.77 4.93
C LEU A 204 6.38 -9.89 4.32
N PRO A 205 6.91 -11.10 4.05
CA PRO A 205 6.10 -12.19 3.48
C PRO A 205 5.00 -12.65 4.43
N VAL A 206 5.25 -12.65 5.75
CA VAL A 206 4.21 -12.99 6.74
C VAL A 206 3.10 -11.94 6.77
N ALA A 207 3.44 -10.64 6.74
CA ALA A 207 2.46 -9.55 6.69
C ALA A 207 1.63 -9.60 5.39
N VAL A 208 2.28 -9.89 4.27
CA VAL A 208 1.66 -10.12 2.96
C VAL A 208 0.71 -11.32 2.99
N LEU A 209 1.14 -12.46 3.50
CA LEU A 209 0.32 -13.67 3.59
C LEU A 209 -0.88 -13.46 4.53
N ALA A 210 -0.69 -12.73 5.63
CA ALA A 210 -1.77 -12.35 6.54
C ALA A 210 -2.77 -11.42 5.85
N LEU A 211 -2.30 -10.41 5.11
CA LEU A 211 -3.15 -9.51 4.31
C LEU A 211 -3.96 -10.29 3.25
N LEU A 212 -3.33 -11.25 2.57
CA LEU A 212 -3.98 -12.09 1.57
C LEU A 212 -5.00 -13.06 2.19
N ALA A 213 -4.68 -13.66 3.33
CA ALA A 213 -5.61 -14.52 4.07
C ALA A 213 -6.83 -13.73 4.54
N VAL A 214 -6.63 -12.53 5.10
CA VAL A 214 -7.70 -11.62 5.48
C VAL A 214 -8.53 -11.22 4.27
N ALA A 215 -7.91 -10.76 3.17
CA ALA A 215 -8.61 -10.40 1.94
C ALA A 215 -9.46 -11.55 1.38
N ARG A 216 -8.95 -12.78 1.40
CA ARG A 216 -9.66 -13.99 0.93
C ARG A 216 -10.85 -14.36 1.81
N VAL A 217 -10.69 -14.32 3.14
CA VAL A 217 -11.78 -14.58 4.10
C VAL A 217 -12.90 -13.57 3.93
N LEU A 218 -12.55 -12.30 3.71
CA LEU A 218 -13.52 -11.23 3.52
C LEU A 218 -14.25 -11.30 2.18
N HIS A 219 -13.56 -11.71 1.12
CA HIS A 219 -14.18 -11.93 -0.18
C HIS A 219 -15.23 -13.05 -0.11
N ARG A 220 -14.92 -14.17 0.56
CA ARG A 220 -15.87 -15.27 0.74
C ARG A 220 -17.13 -14.87 1.53
N ARG A 221 -16.98 -14.08 2.60
CA ARG A 221 -18.13 -13.59 3.38
C ARG A 221 -19.03 -12.62 2.61
N SER A 222 -18.50 -11.92 1.60
CA SER A 222 -19.29 -11.00 0.78
C SER A 222 -20.18 -11.67 -0.28
N LEU A 223 -19.95 -12.95 -0.56
CA LEU A 223 -20.78 -13.77 -1.45
C LEU A 223 -21.98 -14.38 -0.69
N VAL A 224 -21.78 -14.78 0.57
CA VAL A 224 -22.83 -15.46 1.38
C VAL A 224 -23.98 -14.53 1.80
N VAL A 225 -23.78 -13.21 1.79
CA VAL A 225 -24.83 -12.23 2.14
C VAL A 225 -25.70 -11.84 0.92
N SER A 226 -25.44 -12.42 -0.26
CA SER A 226 -26.16 -12.10 -1.50
C SER A 226 -27.32 -13.05 -1.82
N GLU A 227 -27.56 -14.08 -0.99
CA GLU A 227 -28.61 -15.09 -1.22
C GLU A 227 -29.65 -15.14 -0.09
N GLY A 228 -29.73 -14.09 0.74
CA GLY A 228 -30.73 -13.94 1.80
C GLY A 228 -31.61 -12.73 1.60
#